data_AF-A0A376W431-F1
#
_entry.id   AF-A0A376W431-F1
#
_cell.length_a   1.000
_cell.length_b   1.000
_cell.length_c   1.000
_cell.angle_alpha   90.00
_cell.angle_beta   90.00
_cell.angle_gamma   90.00
#
_symmetry.space_group_name_H-M   'P 1'
#
loop_
_entity.id
_entity.type
_entity.pdbx_description
1 polymer ?
#
loop_
_entity_poly.entity_id
_entity_poly.type
_entity_poly.pdbx_seq_one_letter_code
_entity_poly.pdbx_strand_id
1 'polypeptide(L)' 'MTRDTLNRAIARGVGGDDDANMETIIYEGYGPGGTAIMIECLSDNRNRTVAEVRPCIQQMWR' A
#
# COMPACT_ATOMS: atom_id res chain seq x y z
N MET A 1 16.36 4.33 -11.54
CA MET A 1 16.87 4.13 -10.16
C MET A 1 18.38 4.16 -10.17
N THR A 2 19.03 4.84 -9.22
CA THR A 2 20.50 4.87 -9.07
C THR A 2 20.93 3.86 -7.99
N ARG A 3 22.18 3.36 -8.03
CA ARG A 3 22.67 2.42 -7.01
C ARG A 3 22.55 2.98 -5.59
N ASP A 4 22.72 4.29 -5.43
CA ASP A 4 22.56 4.97 -4.15
C ASP A 4 21.13 4.86 -3.59
N THR A 5 20.10 5.03 -4.42
CA THR A 5 18.70 4.87 -3.99
C THR A 5 18.37 3.44 -3.55
N LEU A 6 18.97 2.44 -4.20
CA LEU A 6 18.81 1.03 -3.84
C LEU A 6 19.46 0.73 -2.48
N ASN A 7 20.69 1.17 -2.27
CA ASN A 7 21.40 0.96 -1.00
C ASN A 7 20.67 1.61 0.18
N ARG A 8 20.09 2.81 -0.03
CA ARG A 8 19.25 3.47 0.98
C ARG A 8 17.97 2.71 1.28
N ALA A 9 17.30 2.15 0.27
CA ALA A 9 16.11 1.32 0.47
C ALA A 9 16.43 0.03 1.24
N ILE A 10 17.55 -0.62 0.93
CA ILE A 10 18.04 -1.82 1.66
C ILE A 10 18.35 -1.46 3.12
N ALA A 11 19.05 -0.36 3.37
CA ALA A 11 19.37 0.09 4.72
C ALA A 11 18.11 0.36 5.57
N ARG A 12 17.05 0.93 4.97
CA ARG A 12 15.75 1.13 5.64
C ARG A 12 15.04 -0.19 5.97
N GLY A 13 15.04 -1.15 5.05
CA GLY A 13 14.37 -2.45 5.25
C GLY A 13 15.01 -3.35 6.32
N VAL A 14 16.29 -3.13 6.67
CA VAL A 14 17.01 -3.90 7.69
C VAL A 14 16.89 -3.27 9.09
N GLY A 15 16.12 -2.17 9.24
CA GLY A 15 15.87 -1.50 10.52
C GLY A 15 16.71 -0.24 10.76
N GLY A 16 17.13 0.46 9.69
CA GLY A 16 17.84 1.74 9.78
C GLY A 16 16.91 2.95 9.83
N ASP A 17 17.09 3.78 10.86
CA ASP A 17 16.62 5.16 11.13
C ASP A 17 15.12 5.50 11.10
N ASP A 18 14.26 4.70 10.49
CA ASP A 18 12.81 4.89 10.58
C ASP A 18 12.15 3.55 10.95
N ASP A 19 11.67 3.44 12.19
CA ASP A 19 10.83 2.36 12.73
C ASP A 19 9.42 2.38 12.10
N ALA A 20 9.38 2.58 10.79
CA ALA A 20 8.19 2.40 9.98
C ALA A 20 8.01 0.89 9.84
N ASN A 21 7.28 0.30 10.80
CA ASN A 21 6.81 -1.07 10.75
C ASN A 21 5.90 -1.24 9.52
N MET A 22 6.52 -1.49 8.37
CA MET A 22 5.81 -1.70 7.12
C MET A 22 5.12 -3.06 7.20
N GLU A 23 3.80 -3.04 7.12
CA GLU A 23 2.98 -4.23 6.97
C GLU A 23 2.48 -4.37 5.54
N THR A 24 2.45 -5.61 5.05
CA THR A 24 1.72 -5.96 3.84
C THR A 24 0.24 -6.09 4.19
N ILE A 25 -0.59 -5.36 3.46
CA ILE A 25 -2.04 -5.31 3.63
C ILE A 25 -2.69 -5.66 2.31
N ILE A 26 -3.64 -6.59 2.35
CA ILE A 26 -4.45 -6.95 1.18
C ILE A 26 -5.85 -6.40 1.40
N TYR A 27 -6.33 -5.62 0.42
CA TYR A 27 -7.71 -5.15 0.35
C TYR A 27 -8.41 -5.83 -0.81
N GLU A 28 -9.65 -6.24 -0.57
CA GLU A 28 -10.51 -6.87 -1.57
C GLU A 28 -11.74 -6.02 -1.78
N GLY A 29 -12.20 -5.95 -3.02
CA GLY A 29 -13.37 -5.18 -3.39
C GLY A 29 -13.95 -5.60 -4.72
N TYR A 30 -15.06 -4.97 -5.07
CA TYR A 30 -15.72 -5.14 -6.36
C TYR A 30 -15.84 -3.77 -7.02
N GLY A 31 -15.67 -3.73 -8.34
CA GLY A 31 -15.88 -2.55 -9.17
C GLY A 31 -17.12 -2.65 -10.06
N PRO A 32 -17.29 -1.74 -11.02
CA PRO A 32 -18.37 -1.76 -12.01
C PRO A 32 -18.58 -3.11 -12.66
N GLY A 33 -19.86 -3.47 -12.85
CA GLY A 33 -20.23 -4.75 -13.43
C GLY A 33 -19.89 -5.96 -12.55
N GLY A 34 -19.56 -5.77 -11.26
CA GLY A 34 -19.24 -6.86 -10.34
C GLY A 34 -17.83 -7.44 -10.53
N THR A 35 -16.94 -6.71 -11.18
CA THR A 35 -15.54 -7.15 -11.38
C THR A 35 -14.81 -7.23 -10.04
N ALA A 36 -14.21 -8.37 -9.71
CA ALA A 36 -13.41 -8.53 -8.50
C ALA A 36 -12.08 -7.77 -8.60
N ILE A 37 -11.69 -7.11 -7.51
CA ILE A 37 -10.47 -6.30 -7.40
C ILE A 37 -9.72 -6.73 -6.14
N MET A 38 -8.43 -6.99 -6.28
CA MET A 38 -7.50 -7.26 -5.18
C MET A 38 -6.40 -6.21 -5.21
N ILE A 39 -6.11 -5.60 -4.07
CA ILE A 39 -5.14 -4.52 -3.91
C ILE A 39 -4.15 -4.93 -2.84
N GLU A 40 -2.90 -5.12 -3.23
CA GLU A 40 -1.79 -5.34 -2.30
C GLU A 40 -1.12 -3.99 -1.99
N CYS A 41 -0.95 -3.70 -0.70
CA CYS A 41 -0.34 -2.48 -0.21
C CYS A 41 0.78 -2.81 0.76
N LEU A 42 1.85 -2.04 0.71
CA LEU A 42 2.87 -2.01 1.75
C LEU A 42 2.75 -0.66 2.46
N SER A 43 2.44 -0.67 3.75
CA SER A 43 2.27 0.58 4.50
C SER A 43 2.69 0.47 5.95
N ASP A 44 3.13 1.57 6.52
CA ASP A 44 3.40 1.74 7.95
C ASP A 44 2.14 2.15 8.74
N ASN A 45 1.00 2.35 8.07
CA ASN A 45 -0.25 2.75 8.71
C ASN A 45 -1.49 2.28 7.93
N ARG A 46 -2.04 1.12 8.31
CA ARG A 46 -3.29 0.57 7.77
C ARG A 46 -4.48 1.52 7.81
N ASN A 47 -4.63 2.32 8.87
CA ASN A 47 -5.78 3.23 9.01
C ASN A 47 -5.74 4.35 7.98
N ARG A 48 -4.54 4.84 7.62
CA ARG A 48 -4.36 5.79 6.53
C ARG A 48 -4.64 5.14 5.18
N THR A 49 -4.07 3.96 4.92
CA THR A 49 -4.23 3.26 3.65
C THR A 49 -5.69 2.90 3.37
N VAL A 50 -6.44 2.41 4.37
CA VAL A 50 -7.86 2.08 4.17
C VAL A 50 -8.71 3.33 3.88
N ALA A 51 -8.37 4.47 4.46
CA ALA A 51 -9.06 5.73 4.22
C ALA A 51 -8.86 6.25 2.79
N GLU A 52 -7.76 5.87 2.13
CA GLU A 52 -7.49 6.20 0.72
C GLU A 52 -8.07 5.15 -0.25
N VAL A 53 -7.94 3.86 0.09
CA VAL A 53 -8.39 2.75 -0.77
C VAL A 53 -9.92 2.69 -0.84
N ARG A 54 -10.63 2.88 0.28
CA ARG A 54 -12.09 2.74 0.32
C ARG A 54 -12.82 3.76 -0.59
N PRO A 55 -12.51 5.07 -0.57
CA PRO A 55 -13.11 6.02 -1.50
C PRO A 55 -12.78 5.73 -2.96
N CYS A 56 -11.60 5.18 -3.25
CA CYS A 56 -11.22 4.80 -4.62
C CYS A 56 -12.15 3.70 -5.15
N ILE A 57 -12.29 2.60 -4.40
CA ILE A 57 -13.22 1.51 -4.75
C ILE A 57 -14.65 2.04 -4.85
N GLN A 58 -15.09 2.89 -3.91
CA GLN A 58 -16.45 3.46 -3.92
C GLN A 58 -16.71 4.41 -5.11
N GLN A 59 -15.71 5.18 -5.55
CA GLN A 59 -15.82 6.06 -6.71
C GLN A 59 -15.94 5.28 -8.01
N MET A 60 -15.35 4.08 -8.09
CA MET A 60 -15.50 3.25 -9.29
C MET A 60 -16.96 2.86 -9.52
N TRP A 61 -17.81 2.75 -8.49
CA TRP A 61 -19.24 2.43 -8.63
C TRP A 61 -20.12 3.57 -9.16
N ARG A 62 -19.61 4.80 -9.20
CA ARG A 62 -20.34 5.96 -9.72
C ARG A 62 -20.20 6.02 -11.23
#